data_AF-A0A7S0EIR7-F1
#
_entry.id   AF-A0A7S0EIR7-F1
#
_cell.length_a   1.000
_cell.length_b   1.000
_cell.length_c   1.000
_cell.angle_alpha   90.00
_cell.angle_beta   90.00
_cell.angle_gamma   90.00
#
_symmetry.space_group_name_H-M   'P 1'
#
loop_
_entity.id
_entity.type
_entity.pdbx_description
1 polymer ?
#
loop_
_entity_poly.entity_id
_entity_poly.type
_entity_poly.pdbx_seq_one_letter_code
_entity_poly.pdbx_strand_id
1 'polypeptide(L)'
;VPSTMPKNKAHGPADHEEELADLQRRFDALATAKRAADVNPSMLTKEVYKTEPKKERVARDDPRTVSELKRLDEEIVKLRSKHDKLHDSNQRKRTELNLLADKLKDLHSGSYSAEASPQIKLKEGEEQLLGSAARYEEEHKLKLTYEQVINRLKQERLGFPAEIKSLEATLGQKEHDYEQLLLMSHDANHSKEVARQELSKFEMLVSEERKQREKELHDCRAVLQKKQMLATDLVDNERQRKQVLGEPLNKAGEEATKQQTAEIERLIQQEGQKIQAYEAAFGQIKEATGVADVNEVIQKFLSQEETHQNLLQMTRDSQGSIDSHRKALDHERAQVSRLQYALVSSEEEQQKRRQEREVPGGGDGAAKARQELDRGRARWKRIWRTQVNCKAAVQHILELLDPLRLEDEIGTPLTDETMLPMLQQAEKKLMRVAAAFLEEEQRHAQLLKAQSDYALKPPPPPPSPGMGLTRSKNEDDSEEEFEEDIEEDVLDREALKRQAQSMLDKKAVKKKKRKPKMKDDDGMGGGGMAKGGATSTSMGGMA
;
A
#
# COMPACT_ATOMS: atom_id res chain seq x y z
N VAL A 1 -107.07 7.07 -41.80
CA VAL A 1 -108.10 6.02 -41.67
C VAL A 1 -107.54 4.95 -40.73
N PRO A 2 -108.24 4.63 -39.63
CA PRO A 2 -107.66 3.96 -38.46
C PRO A 2 -107.83 2.44 -38.50
N SER A 3 -106.94 1.74 -37.77
CA SER A 3 -107.04 0.32 -37.44
C SER A 3 -107.65 0.16 -36.05
N THR A 4 -108.75 -0.59 -35.96
CA THR A 4 -109.36 -1.05 -34.72
C THR A 4 -109.03 -2.52 -34.52
N MET A 5 -108.40 -2.86 -33.39
CA MET A 5 -108.37 -4.21 -32.81
C MET A 5 -108.45 -4.09 -31.27
N PRO A 6 -109.02 -5.10 -30.57
CA PRO A 6 -109.83 -4.90 -29.38
C PRO A 6 -109.08 -4.99 -28.05
N LYS A 7 -109.69 -4.38 -27.02
CA LYS A 7 -109.22 -4.32 -25.62
C LYS A 7 -109.42 -5.67 -24.91
N ASN A 8 -108.31 -6.24 -24.42
CA ASN A 8 -108.32 -7.37 -23.48
C ASN A 8 -108.79 -6.91 -22.08
N LYS A 9 -109.75 -7.65 -21.50
CA LYS A 9 -110.14 -7.53 -20.09
C LYS A 9 -109.03 -8.14 -19.23
N ALA A 10 -108.33 -7.31 -18.46
CA ALA A 10 -107.42 -7.76 -17.42
C ALA A 10 -108.24 -8.26 -16.21
N HIS A 11 -108.05 -9.53 -15.84
CA HIS A 11 -108.58 -10.11 -14.60
C HIS A 11 -107.66 -9.73 -13.45
N GLY A 12 -108.22 -9.31 -12.32
CA GLY A 12 -107.49 -8.75 -11.19
C GLY A 12 -106.74 -9.80 -10.37
N PRO A 13 -105.77 -9.39 -9.54
CA PRO A 13 -104.91 -10.31 -8.76
C PRO A 13 -105.68 -11.20 -7.76
N ALA A 14 -106.91 -10.83 -7.37
CA ALA A 14 -107.76 -11.64 -6.49
C ALA A 14 -108.41 -12.85 -7.18
N ASP A 15 -108.71 -12.75 -8.49
CA ASP A 15 -109.31 -13.85 -9.26
C ASP A 15 -108.29 -14.98 -9.48
N HIS A 16 -107.01 -14.63 -9.63
CA HIS A 16 -105.92 -15.61 -9.82
C HIS A 16 -105.63 -16.40 -8.53
N GLU A 17 -105.84 -15.81 -7.36
CA GLU A 17 -105.62 -16.47 -6.07
C GLU A 17 -106.76 -17.42 -5.71
N GLU A 18 -108.00 -17.08 -6.07
CA GLU A 18 -109.16 -17.97 -5.97
C GLU A 18 -109.05 -19.15 -6.95
N GLU A 19 -108.63 -18.90 -8.21
CA GLU A 19 -108.36 -19.97 -9.17
C GLU A 19 -107.23 -20.90 -8.73
N LEU A 20 -106.17 -20.37 -8.10
CA LEU A 20 -105.09 -21.18 -7.56
C LEU A 20 -105.57 -22.04 -6.39
N ALA A 21 -106.38 -21.47 -5.48
CA ALA A 21 -106.96 -22.20 -4.35
C ALA A 21 -107.92 -23.32 -4.81
N ASP A 22 -108.71 -23.07 -5.87
CA ASP A 22 -109.64 -24.04 -6.44
C ASP A 22 -108.90 -25.16 -7.18
N LEU A 23 -107.79 -24.84 -7.86
CA LEU A 23 -106.87 -25.82 -8.45
C LEU A 23 -106.16 -26.65 -7.38
N GLN A 24 -105.73 -26.03 -6.27
CA GLN A 24 -105.12 -26.73 -5.14
C GLN A 24 -106.12 -27.72 -4.50
N ARG A 25 -107.39 -27.30 -4.29
CA ARG A 25 -108.46 -28.16 -3.78
C ARG A 25 -108.76 -29.33 -4.72
N ARG A 26 -108.81 -29.10 -6.03
CA ARG A 26 -109.00 -30.18 -7.02
C ARG A 26 -107.81 -31.15 -7.06
N PHE A 27 -106.60 -30.62 -6.90
CA PHE A 27 -105.40 -31.45 -6.83
C PHE A 27 -105.40 -32.31 -5.57
N ASP A 28 -105.76 -31.76 -4.41
CA ASP A 28 -105.86 -32.52 -3.16
C ASP A 28 -107.00 -33.55 -3.21
N ALA A 29 -108.11 -33.24 -3.87
CA ALA A 29 -109.21 -34.20 -4.12
C ALA A 29 -108.77 -35.36 -5.04
N LEU A 30 -107.96 -35.08 -6.06
CA LEU A 30 -107.39 -36.09 -6.96
C LEU A 30 -106.29 -36.91 -6.29
N ALA A 31 -105.46 -36.29 -5.44
CA ALA A 31 -104.43 -36.98 -4.67
C ALA A 31 -105.05 -37.88 -3.58
N THR A 32 -106.13 -37.43 -2.94
CA THR A 32 -106.90 -38.26 -2.00
C THR A 32 -107.67 -39.38 -2.71
N ALA A 33 -108.26 -39.14 -3.88
CA ALA A 33 -108.87 -40.18 -4.71
C ALA A 33 -107.85 -41.22 -5.21
N LYS A 34 -106.64 -40.80 -5.59
CA LYS A 34 -105.56 -41.71 -5.99
C LYS A 34 -105.02 -42.53 -4.82
N ARG A 35 -104.81 -41.91 -3.65
CA ARG A 35 -104.44 -42.64 -2.42
C ARG A 35 -105.54 -43.62 -1.96
N ALA A 36 -106.82 -43.27 -2.14
CA ALA A 36 -107.93 -44.19 -1.86
C ALA A 36 -108.00 -45.36 -2.86
N ALA A 37 -107.62 -45.14 -4.13
CA ALA A 37 -107.52 -46.19 -5.15
C ALA A 37 -106.33 -47.13 -4.93
N ASP A 38 -105.20 -46.63 -4.41
CA ASP A 38 -104.00 -47.43 -4.13
C ASP A 38 -104.12 -48.27 -2.83
N VAL A 39 -104.97 -47.88 -1.87
CA VAL A 39 -105.13 -48.56 -0.56
C VAL A 39 -106.27 -49.61 -0.56
N ASN A 40 -107.17 -49.60 -1.54
CA ASN A 40 -108.24 -50.61 -1.67
C ASN A 40 -108.62 -50.87 -3.15
N PRO A 41 -107.89 -51.73 -3.87
CA PRO A 41 -108.20 -52.05 -5.27
C PRO A 41 -109.53 -52.85 -5.46
N SER A 42 -110.24 -53.18 -4.39
CA SER A 42 -111.53 -53.88 -4.42
C SER A 42 -112.78 -52.96 -4.39
N MET A 43 -112.60 -51.64 -4.29
CA MET A 43 -113.74 -50.69 -4.24
C MET A 43 -114.20 -50.22 -5.63
N LEU A 44 -113.39 -50.40 -6.69
CA LEU A 44 -113.81 -50.10 -8.07
C LEU A 44 -114.43 -51.29 -8.82
N THR A 45 -114.42 -52.48 -8.21
CA THR A 45 -114.89 -53.74 -8.84
C THR A 45 -116.17 -54.29 -8.19
N LYS A 46 -116.69 -53.65 -7.13
CA LYS A 46 -117.86 -54.15 -6.37
C LYS A 46 -119.23 -53.67 -6.87
N GLU A 47 -119.31 -52.68 -7.75
CA GLU A 47 -120.61 -52.21 -8.28
C GLU A 47 -120.97 -52.76 -9.67
N VAL A 48 -120.15 -53.62 -10.27
CA VAL A 48 -120.39 -54.16 -11.64
C VAL A 48 -120.73 -55.66 -11.66
N TYR A 49 -120.72 -56.35 -10.51
CA TYR A 49 -121.04 -57.78 -10.43
C TYR A 49 -122.14 -58.09 -9.40
N LYS A 50 -123.33 -57.51 -9.57
CA LYS A 50 -124.56 -57.98 -8.91
C LYS A 50 -125.79 -57.78 -9.79
N THR A 51 -125.83 -58.49 -10.91
CA THR A 51 -127.07 -58.94 -11.56
C THR A 51 -126.73 -60.21 -12.35
N GLU A 52 -126.81 -61.36 -11.69
CA GLU A 52 -126.85 -62.63 -12.41
C GLU A 52 -128.19 -62.71 -13.18
N PRO A 53 -128.20 -62.81 -14.52
CA PRO A 53 -129.36 -63.34 -15.20
C PRO A 53 -129.41 -64.85 -14.94
N LYS A 54 -130.59 -65.30 -14.50
CA LYS A 54 -130.94 -66.72 -14.34
C LYS A 54 -130.44 -67.50 -15.56
N LYS A 55 -129.62 -68.54 -15.31
CA LYS A 55 -129.23 -69.55 -16.28
C LYS A 55 -130.47 -70.29 -16.78
N GLU A 56 -131.08 -69.80 -17.85
CA GLU A 56 -131.84 -70.66 -18.73
C GLU A 56 -130.87 -71.66 -19.35
N ARG A 57 -131.07 -72.94 -19.05
CA ARG A 57 -130.38 -74.05 -19.71
C ARG A 57 -130.84 -74.07 -21.17
N VAL A 58 -130.17 -73.31 -22.03
CA VAL A 58 -130.25 -73.52 -23.48
C VAL A 58 -129.50 -74.82 -23.77
N ALA A 59 -130.21 -75.75 -24.40
CA ALA A 59 -129.70 -77.04 -24.83
C ALA A 59 -128.37 -76.87 -25.57
N ARG A 60 -127.34 -77.62 -25.14
CA ARG A 60 -125.98 -77.56 -25.67
C ARG A 60 -125.82 -78.15 -27.08
N ASP A 61 -126.92 -78.44 -27.77
CA ASP A 61 -126.94 -79.14 -29.06
C ASP A 61 -127.94 -78.50 -30.04
N ASP A 62 -127.89 -77.16 -30.20
CA ASP A 62 -128.58 -76.45 -31.30
C ASP A 62 -127.55 -75.70 -32.19
N PRO A 63 -127.34 -76.10 -33.46
CA PRO A 63 -126.33 -75.53 -34.35
C PRO A 63 -126.47 -74.01 -34.60
N ARG A 64 -127.62 -73.41 -34.29
CA ARG A 64 -127.85 -71.96 -34.41
C ARG A 64 -127.14 -71.15 -33.31
N THR A 65 -127.14 -71.63 -32.06
CA THR A 65 -126.53 -70.91 -30.91
C THR A 65 -125.01 -70.89 -30.96
N VAL A 66 -124.38 -71.98 -31.42
CA VAL A 66 -122.93 -72.06 -31.66
C VAL A 66 -122.49 -71.13 -32.79
N SER A 67 -123.35 -70.93 -33.80
CA SER A 67 -123.07 -70.00 -34.90
C SER A 67 -123.17 -68.53 -34.46
N GLU A 68 -124.08 -68.20 -33.55
CA GLU A 68 -124.18 -66.85 -32.95
C GLU A 68 -123.00 -66.52 -32.04
N LEU A 69 -122.53 -67.48 -31.23
CA LEU A 69 -121.33 -67.31 -30.40
C LEU A 69 -120.07 -67.07 -31.25
N LYS A 70 -119.90 -67.82 -32.35
CA LYS A 70 -118.81 -67.57 -33.31
C LYS A 70 -118.87 -66.17 -33.93
N ARG A 71 -120.09 -65.69 -34.26
CA ARG A 71 -120.29 -64.34 -34.78
C ARG A 71 -119.93 -63.26 -33.75
N LEU A 72 -120.29 -63.46 -32.48
CA LEU A 72 -119.93 -62.55 -31.39
C LEU A 72 -118.42 -62.58 -31.10
N ASP A 73 -117.77 -63.75 -31.15
CA ASP A 73 -116.31 -63.86 -31.03
C ASP A 73 -115.60 -63.13 -32.19
N GLU A 74 -116.08 -63.28 -33.42
CA GLU A 74 -115.59 -62.50 -34.56
C GLU A 74 -115.79 -60.99 -34.37
N GLU A 75 -116.89 -60.57 -33.75
CA GLU A 75 -117.16 -59.17 -33.44
C GLU A 75 -116.24 -58.64 -32.33
N ILE A 76 -115.96 -59.45 -31.30
CA ILE A 76 -114.97 -59.15 -30.25
C ILE A 76 -113.57 -59.01 -30.84
N VAL A 77 -113.17 -59.91 -31.75
CA VAL A 77 -111.87 -59.81 -32.45
C VAL A 77 -111.81 -58.53 -33.30
N LYS A 78 -112.88 -58.17 -34.00
CA LYS A 78 -112.98 -56.91 -34.76
C LYS A 78 -112.87 -55.69 -33.84
N LEU A 79 -113.53 -55.70 -32.68
CA LEU A 79 -113.48 -54.61 -31.71
C LEU A 79 -112.10 -54.47 -31.06
N ARG A 80 -111.45 -55.58 -30.70
CA ARG A 80 -110.06 -55.59 -30.20
C ARG A 80 -109.10 -55.04 -31.25
N SER A 81 -109.20 -55.49 -32.50
CA SER A 81 -108.38 -54.96 -33.59
C SER A 81 -108.61 -53.45 -33.81
N LYS A 82 -109.85 -52.97 -33.70
CA LYS A 82 -110.15 -51.53 -33.77
C LYS A 82 -109.55 -50.77 -32.57
N HIS A 83 -109.65 -51.33 -31.37
CA HIS A 83 -109.07 -50.74 -30.17
C HIS A 83 -107.55 -50.63 -30.29
N ASP A 84 -106.87 -51.70 -30.70
CA ASP A 84 -105.41 -51.72 -30.86
C ASP A 84 -104.96 -50.69 -31.91
N LYS A 85 -105.67 -50.58 -33.04
CA LYS A 85 -105.42 -49.55 -34.06
C LYS A 85 -105.57 -48.13 -33.51
N LEU A 86 -106.61 -47.87 -32.72
CA LEU A 86 -106.83 -46.55 -32.11
C LEU A 86 -105.79 -46.26 -31.03
N HIS A 87 -105.43 -47.25 -30.22
CA HIS A 87 -104.39 -47.15 -29.21
C HIS A 87 -103.05 -46.80 -29.86
N ASP A 88 -102.64 -47.53 -30.91
CA ASP A 88 -101.41 -47.25 -31.65
C ASP A 88 -101.43 -45.85 -32.28
N SER A 89 -102.56 -45.43 -32.84
CA SER A 89 -102.69 -44.07 -33.39
C SER A 89 -102.56 -42.99 -32.31
N ASN A 90 -103.11 -43.22 -31.11
CA ASN A 90 -103.04 -42.29 -30.00
C ASN A 90 -101.63 -42.23 -29.41
N GLN A 91 -100.97 -43.40 -29.27
CA GLN A 91 -99.57 -43.53 -28.88
C GLN A 91 -98.67 -42.72 -29.80
N ARG A 92 -98.85 -42.83 -31.14
CA ARG A 92 -98.08 -42.06 -32.13
C ARG A 92 -98.27 -40.56 -31.99
N LYS A 93 -99.52 -40.09 -31.83
CA LYS A 93 -99.81 -38.66 -31.63
C LYS A 93 -99.21 -38.13 -30.33
N ARG A 94 -99.20 -38.92 -29.26
CA ARG A 94 -98.54 -38.56 -27.99
C ARG A 94 -97.03 -38.44 -28.15
N THR A 95 -96.40 -39.38 -28.86
CA THR A 95 -94.96 -39.29 -29.15
C THR A 95 -94.64 -38.06 -29.99
N GLU A 96 -95.48 -37.72 -30.96
CA GLU A 96 -95.30 -36.53 -31.80
C GLU A 96 -95.47 -35.22 -31.01
N LEU A 97 -96.45 -35.16 -30.10
CA LEU A 97 -96.62 -34.01 -29.20
C LEU A 97 -95.44 -33.82 -28.26
N ASN A 98 -94.90 -34.90 -27.70
CA ASN A 98 -93.69 -34.83 -26.88
C ASN A 98 -92.50 -34.30 -27.69
N LEU A 99 -92.35 -34.78 -28.92
CA LEU A 99 -91.29 -34.34 -29.83
C LEU A 99 -91.43 -32.86 -30.20
N LEU A 100 -92.66 -32.37 -30.41
CA LEU A 100 -92.92 -30.95 -30.64
C LEU A 100 -92.68 -30.11 -29.39
N ALA A 101 -93.06 -30.60 -28.20
CA ALA A 101 -92.80 -29.91 -26.94
C ALA A 101 -91.30 -29.79 -26.65
N ASP A 102 -90.53 -30.85 -26.91
CA ASP A 102 -89.07 -30.83 -26.80
C ASP A 102 -88.46 -29.81 -27.77
N LYS A 103 -88.90 -29.81 -29.04
CA LYS A 103 -88.47 -28.79 -30.02
C LYS A 103 -88.80 -27.37 -29.57
N LEU A 104 -89.98 -27.15 -28.98
CA LEU A 104 -90.40 -25.84 -28.50
C LEU A 104 -89.54 -25.40 -27.30
N LYS A 105 -89.20 -26.33 -26.42
CA LYS A 105 -88.29 -26.10 -25.29
C LYS A 105 -86.88 -25.78 -25.77
N ASP A 106 -86.38 -26.49 -26.78
CA ASP A 106 -85.09 -26.22 -27.41
C ASP A 106 -85.06 -24.82 -28.03
N LEU A 107 -86.11 -24.45 -28.79
CA LEU A 107 -86.27 -23.11 -29.35
C LEU A 107 -86.34 -22.01 -28.28
N HIS A 108 -87.01 -22.27 -27.15
CA HIS A 108 -87.06 -21.33 -26.02
C HIS A 108 -85.70 -21.21 -25.32
N SER A 109 -84.96 -22.31 -25.18
CA SER A 109 -83.61 -22.32 -24.62
C SER A 109 -82.57 -21.68 -25.54
N GLY A 110 -82.83 -21.67 -26.85
CA GLY A 110 -82.04 -20.98 -27.87
C GLY A 110 -82.39 -19.50 -28.05
N SER A 111 -83.33 -18.96 -27.26
CA SER A 111 -83.62 -17.53 -27.29
C SER A 111 -82.40 -16.75 -26.80
N TYR A 112 -81.84 -15.94 -27.70
CA TYR A 112 -80.67 -15.08 -27.52
C TYR A 112 -80.65 -14.37 -26.15
N SER A 113 -79.62 -14.65 -25.34
CA SER A 113 -79.34 -13.91 -24.11
C SER A 113 -78.56 -12.65 -24.43
N ALA A 114 -79.17 -11.48 -24.20
CA ALA A 114 -78.59 -10.17 -24.54
C ALA A 114 -77.29 -9.86 -23.77
N GLU A 115 -77.06 -10.45 -22.60
CA GLU A 115 -75.86 -10.24 -21.77
C GLU A 115 -74.60 -10.95 -22.30
N ALA A 116 -74.77 -12.05 -23.04
CA ALA A 116 -73.66 -12.79 -23.65
C ALA A 116 -73.42 -12.41 -25.12
N SER A 117 -73.99 -11.28 -25.54
CA SER A 117 -73.81 -10.71 -26.86
C SER A 117 -72.31 -10.52 -27.15
N PRO A 118 -71.75 -11.08 -28.23
CA PRO A 118 -70.36 -10.88 -28.63
C PRO A 118 -69.93 -9.40 -28.63
N GLN A 119 -70.88 -8.50 -28.87
CA GLN A 119 -70.73 -7.06 -28.85
C GLN A 119 -70.42 -6.49 -27.45
N ILE A 120 -70.96 -7.06 -26.37
CA ILE A 120 -70.66 -6.62 -24.99
C ILE A 120 -69.25 -7.06 -24.59
N LYS A 121 -68.89 -8.32 -24.88
CA LYS A 121 -67.53 -8.83 -24.64
C LYS A 121 -66.47 -8.08 -25.44
N LEU A 122 -66.81 -7.66 -26.66
CA LEU A 122 -65.94 -6.82 -27.48
C LEU A 122 -65.72 -5.45 -26.80
N LYS A 123 -66.78 -4.81 -26.30
CA LYS A 123 -66.68 -3.54 -25.56
C LYS A 123 -65.87 -3.67 -24.27
N GLU A 124 -66.07 -4.74 -23.51
CA GLU A 124 -65.27 -5.02 -22.30
C GLU A 124 -63.79 -5.24 -22.65
N GLY A 125 -63.51 -5.97 -23.73
CA GLY A 125 -62.15 -6.16 -24.23
C GLY A 125 -61.52 -4.84 -24.71
N GLU A 126 -62.29 -3.98 -25.38
CA GLU A 126 -61.88 -2.63 -25.79
C GLU A 126 -61.57 -1.75 -24.58
N GLU A 127 -62.40 -1.77 -23.54
CA GLU A 127 -62.18 -1.03 -22.30
C GLU A 127 -60.92 -1.50 -21.55
N GLN A 128 -60.70 -2.81 -21.47
CA GLN A 128 -59.47 -3.38 -20.87
C GLN A 128 -58.21 -3.04 -21.66
N LEU A 129 -58.31 -3.01 -22.99
CA LEU A 129 -57.21 -2.60 -23.87
C LEU A 129 -56.90 -1.11 -23.66
N LEU A 130 -57.92 -0.24 -23.62
CA LEU A 130 -57.76 1.18 -23.34
C LEU A 130 -57.14 1.42 -21.96
N GLY A 131 -57.61 0.72 -20.92
CA GLY A 131 -57.03 0.81 -19.58
C GLY A 131 -55.59 0.31 -19.50
N SER A 132 -55.20 -0.67 -20.33
CA SER A 132 -53.82 -1.14 -20.41
C SER A 132 -52.93 -0.19 -21.20
N ALA A 133 -53.45 0.43 -22.26
CA ALA A 133 -52.75 1.46 -23.03
C ALA A 133 -52.49 2.71 -22.17
N ALA A 134 -53.48 3.18 -21.41
CA ALA A 134 -53.32 4.32 -20.50
C ALA A 134 -52.26 4.06 -19.43
N ARG A 135 -52.25 2.86 -18.83
CA ARG A 135 -51.20 2.45 -17.87
C ARG A 135 -49.83 2.41 -18.52
N TYR A 136 -49.72 1.87 -19.74
CA TYR A 136 -48.45 1.87 -20.48
C TYR A 136 -47.95 3.30 -20.76
N GLU A 137 -48.84 4.23 -21.13
CA GLU A 137 -48.46 5.63 -21.35
C GLU A 137 -47.97 6.31 -20.08
N GLU A 138 -48.59 6.04 -18.93
CA GLU A 138 -48.16 6.55 -17.64
C GLU A 138 -46.78 6.02 -17.23
N GLU A 139 -46.58 4.70 -17.32
CA GLU A 139 -45.29 4.06 -17.06
C GLU A 139 -44.21 4.55 -18.03
N HIS A 140 -44.57 4.80 -19.30
CA HIS A 140 -43.65 5.35 -20.28
C HIS A 140 -43.24 6.79 -19.93
N LYS A 141 -44.18 7.63 -19.46
CA LYS A 141 -43.86 8.98 -18.96
C LYS A 141 -42.94 8.92 -17.75
N LEU A 142 -43.20 8.02 -16.80
CA LEU A 142 -42.36 7.80 -15.63
C LEU A 142 -40.95 7.32 -16.00
N LYS A 143 -40.84 6.40 -16.97
CA LYS A 143 -39.55 5.98 -17.51
C LYS A 143 -38.77 7.17 -18.10
N LEU A 144 -39.44 8.03 -18.87
CA LEU A 144 -38.82 9.22 -19.47
C LEU A 144 -38.28 10.18 -18.40
N THR A 145 -39.01 10.40 -17.30
CA THR A 145 -38.54 11.27 -16.21
C THR A 145 -37.34 10.65 -15.48
N TYR A 146 -37.35 9.33 -15.24
CA TYR A 146 -36.17 8.66 -14.68
C TYR A 146 -34.96 8.70 -15.62
N GLU A 147 -35.16 8.56 -16.93
CA GLU A 147 -34.08 8.72 -17.90
C GLU A 147 -33.47 10.13 -17.85
N GLN A 148 -34.30 11.17 -17.71
CA GLN A 148 -33.82 12.55 -17.52
C GLN A 148 -33.00 12.69 -16.23
N VAL A 149 -33.48 12.16 -15.11
CA VAL A 149 -32.75 12.19 -13.83
C VAL A 149 -31.42 11.46 -13.95
N ILE A 150 -31.41 10.27 -14.57
CA ILE A 150 -30.18 9.49 -14.79
C ILE A 150 -29.20 10.26 -15.67
N ASN A 151 -29.67 10.91 -16.73
CA ASN A 151 -28.80 11.70 -17.61
C ASN A 151 -28.20 12.90 -16.89
N ARG A 152 -28.98 13.61 -16.06
CA ARG A 152 -28.47 14.68 -15.21
C ARG A 152 -27.41 14.17 -14.22
N LEU A 153 -27.69 13.07 -13.51
CA LEU A 153 -26.74 12.48 -12.57
C LEU A 153 -25.45 12.01 -13.27
N LYS A 154 -25.55 11.49 -14.49
CA LYS A 154 -24.38 11.14 -15.30
C LYS A 154 -23.56 12.38 -15.68
N GLN A 155 -24.21 13.49 -16.03
CA GLN A 155 -23.54 14.75 -16.34
C GLN A 155 -22.85 15.33 -15.10
N GLU A 156 -23.54 15.38 -13.95
CA GLU A 156 -22.96 15.83 -12.68
C GLU A 156 -21.78 14.94 -12.26
N ARG A 157 -21.90 13.62 -12.43
CA ARG A 157 -20.80 12.67 -12.17
C ARG A 157 -19.56 12.93 -13.03
N LEU A 158 -19.72 13.43 -14.25
CA LEU A 158 -18.58 13.80 -15.11
C LEU A 158 -17.88 15.09 -14.63
N GLY A 159 -18.58 15.96 -13.91
CA GLY A 159 -18.03 17.20 -13.35
C GLY A 159 -17.18 16.99 -12.09
N PHE A 160 -17.57 16.06 -11.20
CA PHE A 160 -16.88 15.85 -9.92
C PHE A 160 -15.38 15.57 -10.03
N PRO A 161 -14.85 14.81 -11.01
CA PRO A 161 -13.40 14.63 -11.14
C PRO A 161 -12.64 15.94 -11.40
N ALA A 162 -13.24 16.90 -12.10
CA ALA A 162 -12.62 18.20 -12.33
C ALA A 162 -12.62 19.05 -11.05
N GLU A 163 -13.73 19.03 -10.31
CA GLU A 163 -13.84 19.70 -9.01
C GLU A 163 -12.85 19.12 -7.99
N ILE A 164 -12.75 17.79 -7.91
CA ILE A 164 -11.79 17.09 -7.04
C ILE A 164 -10.36 17.51 -7.39
N LYS A 165 -9.98 17.50 -8.67
CA LYS A 165 -8.64 17.94 -9.09
C LYS A 165 -8.35 19.40 -8.74
N SER A 166 -9.34 20.28 -8.86
CA SER A 166 -9.20 21.69 -8.46
C SER A 166 -8.97 21.83 -6.95
N LEU A 167 -9.71 21.06 -6.15
CA LEU A 167 -9.55 21.01 -4.69
C LEU A 167 -8.20 20.40 -4.29
N GLU A 168 -7.77 19.32 -4.92
CA GLU A 168 -6.46 18.70 -4.71
C GLU A 168 -5.31 19.66 -5.05
N ALA A 169 -5.42 20.40 -6.15
CA ALA A 169 -4.43 21.41 -6.52
C ALA A 169 -4.37 22.56 -5.49
N THR A 170 -5.53 23.00 -5.00
CA THR A 170 -5.60 24.03 -3.97
C THR A 170 -5.02 23.53 -2.64
N LEU A 171 -5.28 22.28 -2.28
CA LEU A 171 -4.73 21.66 -1.09
C LEU A 171 -3.20 21.56 -1.17
N GLY A 172 -2.66 21.07 -2.29
CA GLY A 172 -1.21 20.99 -2.50
C GLY A 172 -0.53 22.36 -2.43
N GLN A 173 -1.15 23.41 -2.99
CA GLN A 173 -0.64 24.77 -2.85
C GLN A 173 -0.62 25.22 -1.38
N LYS A 174 -1.67 24.91 -0.61
CA LYS A 174 -1.75 25.27 0.81
C LYS A 174 -0.77 24.51 1.68
N GLU A 175 -0.53 23.24 1.37
CA GLU A 175 0.51 22.44 2.03
C GLU A 175 1.89 23.04 1.77
N HIS A 176 2.18 23.43 0.51
CA HIS A 176 3.43 24.09 0.16
C HIS A 176 3.60 25.45 0.86
N ASP A 177 2.56 26.29 0.87
CA ASP A 177 2.57 27.57 1.58
C ASP A 177 2.81 27.36 3.09
N TYR A 178 2.23 26.31 3.67
CA TYR A 178 2.41 25.96 5.07
C TYR A 178 3.85 25.50 5.38
N GLU A 179 4.44 24.67 4.53
CA GLU A 179 5.83 24.24 4.65
C GLU A 179 6.80 25.43 4.58
N GLN A 180 6.58 26.36 3.64
CA GLN A 180 7.36 27.60 3.57
C GLN A 180 7.23 28.43 4.84
N LEU A 181 6.00 28.60 5.34
CA LEU A 181 5.76 29.36 6.57
C LEU A 181 6.42 28.70 7.80
N LEU A 182 6.44 27.36 7.84
CA LEU A 182 7.11 26.61 8.90
C LEU A 182 8.63 26.83 8.87
N LEU A 183 9.24 26.83 7.68
CA LEU A 183 10.66 27.12 7.50
C LEU A 183 10.97 28.57 7.93
N MET A 184 10.17 29.54 7.47
CA MET A 184 10.30 30.94 7.89
C MET A 184 10.15 31.10 9.42
N SER A 185 9.23 30.34 10.04
CA SER A 185 9.08 30.34 11.50
C SER A 185 10.30 29.76 12.21
N HIS A 186 10.92 28.72 11.66
CA HIS A 186 12.16 28.17 12.22
C HIS A 186 13.30 29.19 12.12
N ASP A 187 13.47 29.83 10.96
CA ASP A 187 14.50 30.85 10.74
C ASP A 187 14.30 32.09 11.63
N ALA A 188 13.05 32.53 11.80
CA ALA A 188 12.71 33.61 12.70
C ALA A 188 13.00 33.24 14.17
N ASN A 189 12.69 32.01 14.58
CA ASN A 189 13.00 31.52 15.93
C ASN A 189 14.51 31.39 16.15
N HIS A 190 15.25 30.89 15.16
CA HIS A 190 16.71 30.81 15.24
C HIS A 190 17.34 32.21 15.36
N SER A 191 16.92 33.16 14.51
CA SER A 191 17.39 34.54 14.56
C SER A 191 17.11 35.20 15.91
N LYS A 192 15.91 34.95 16.48
CA LYS A 192 15.54 35.42 17.82
C LYS A 192 16.41 34.80 18.92
N GLU A 193 16.74 33.52 18.81
CA GLU A 193 17.58 32.83 19.79
C GLU A 193 19.03 33.32 19.73
N VAL A 194 19.57 33.54 18.53
CA VAL A 194 20.88 34.15 18.33
C VAL A 194 20.91 35.55 18.95
N ALA A 195 19.93 36.40 18.65
CA ALA A 195 19.85 37.75 19.23
C ALA A 195 19.75 37.73 20.77
N ARG A 196 19.04 36.75 21.35
CA ARG A 196 18.99 36.57 22.82
C ARG A 196 20.32 36.14 23.40
N GLN A 197 21.02 35.23 22.75
CA GLN A 197 22.34 34.78 23.20
C GLN A 197 23.37 35.91 23.11
N GLU A 198 23.33 36.70 22.04
CA GLU A 198 24.16 37.90 21.91
C GLU A 198 23.85 38.92 23.00
N LEU A 199 22.57 39.21 23.24
CA LEU A 199 22.15 40.11 24.31
C LEU A 199 22.66 39.63 25.68
N SER A 200 22.51 38.34 25.99
CA SER A 200 23.00 37.75 27.25
C SER A 200 24.52 37.87 27.39
N LYS A 201 25.29 37.65 26.31
CA LYS A 201 26.75 37.87 26.30
C LYS A 201 27.10 39.34 26.55
N PHE A 202 26.41 40.27 25.91
CA PHE A 202 26.60 41.70 26.14
C PHE A 202 26.25 42.10 27.58
N GLU A 203 25.17 41.58 28.15
CA GLU A 203 24.80 41.82 29.54
C GLU A 203 25.87 41.33 30.52
N MET A 204 26.42 40.12 30.29
CA MET A 204 27.53 39.60 31.08
C MET A 204 28.78 40.49 30.96
N LEU A 205 29.16 40.87 29.73
CA LEU A 205 30.32 41.72 29.48
C LEU A 205 30.19 43.08 30.20
N VAL A 206 29.01 43.71 30.11
CA VAL A 206 28.73 44.98 30.80
C VAL A 206 28.76 44.81 32.32
N SER A 207 28.23 43.70 32.84
CA SER A 207 28.29 43.39 34.28
C SER A 207 29.73 43.18 34.76
N GLU A 208 30.55 42.46 34.01
CA GLU A 208 31.97 42.25 34.31
C GLU A 208 32.75 43.56 34.24
N GLU A 209 32.52 44.39 33.23
CA GLU A 209 33.16 45.70 33.12
C GLU A 209 32.78 46.62 34.29
N ARG A 210 31.51 46.64 34.70
CA ARG A 210 31.07 47.38 35.90
C ARG A 210 31.78 46.88 37.15
N LYS A 211 31.86 45.56 37.34
CA LYS A 211 32.56 44.95 38.48
C LYS A 211 34.06 45.26 38.47
N GLN A 212 34.68 45.26 37.29
CA GLN A 212 36.09 45.61 37.11
C GLN A 212 36.34 47.07 37.47
N ARG A 213 35.52 48.00 36.96
CA ARG A 213 35.61 49.44 37.31
C ARG A 213 35.36 49.70 38.80
N GLU A 214 34.40 49.01 39.41
CA GLU A 214 34.17 49.10 40.85
C GLU A 214 35.38 48.61 41.66
N LYS A 215 36.01 47.52 41.22
CA LYS A 215 37.24 47.01 41.83
C LYS A 215 38.40 48.01 41.69
N GLU A 216 38.60 48.57 40.50
CA GLU A 216 39.63 49.60 40.26
C GLU A 216 39.40 50.85 41.11
N LEU A 217 38.15 51.32 41.23
CA LEU A 217 37.79 52.44 42.09
C LEU A 217 38.04 52.09 43.57
N HIS A 218 37.72 50.87 43.99
CA HIS A 218 37.99 50.39 45.35
C HIS A 218 39.50 50.37 45.65
N ASP A 219 40.30 49.79 44.75
CA ASP A 219 41.76 49.72 44.88
C ASP A 219 42.39 51.11 44.91
N CYS A 220 41.93 52.02 44.04
CA CYS A 220 42.40 53.41 44.02
C CYS A 220 42.05 54.16 45.33
N ARG A 221 40.83 53.98 45.86
CA ARG A 221 40.43 54.50 47.18
C ARG A 221 41.29 53.93 48.29
N ALA A 222 41.57 52.62 48.28
CA ALA A 222 42.41 51.97 49.28
C ALA A 222 43.85 52.50 49.25
N VAL A 223 44.42 52.74 48.07
CA VAL A 223 45.74 53.38 47.93
C VAL A 223 45.72 54.81 48.47
N LEU A 224 44.68 55.59 48.15
CA LEU A 224 44.56 56.97 48.61
C LEU A 224 44.40 57.03 50.13
N GLN A 225 43.62 56.12 50.73
CA GLN A 225 43.48 55.97 52.17
C GLN A 225 44.81 55.60 52.84
N LYS A 226 45.57 54.65 52.29
CA LYS A 226 46.91 54.30 52.79
C LYS A 226 47.87 55.50 52.73
N LYS A 227 47.86 56.26 51.64
CA LYS A 227 48.67 57.49 51.52
C LYS A 227 48.27 58.53 52.55
N GLN A 228 46.97 58.67 52.81
CA GLN A 228 46.46 59.58 53.83
C GLN A 228 46.92 59.15 55.23
N MET A 229 46.83 57.86 55.56
CA MET A 229 47.33 57.32 56.84
C MET A 229 48.84 57.55 57.00
N LEU A 230 49.65 57.26 55.98
CA LEU A 230 51.09 57.52 56.04
C LEU A 230 51.40 59.01 56.17
N ALA A 231 50.65 59.88 55.50
CA ALA A 231 50.82 61.33 55.63
C ALA A 231 50.45 61.81 57.04
N THR A 232 49.37 61.30 57.64
CA THR A 232 49.01 61.60 59.03
C THR A 232 50.08 61.07 60.00
N ASP A 233 50.54 59.84 59.81
CA ASP A 233 51.58 59.22 60.63
C ASP A 233 52.90 59.98 60.55
N LEU A 234 53.27 60.51 59.36
CA LEU A 234 54.45 61.37 59.17
C LEU A 234 54.30 62.70 59.90
N VAL A 235 53.13 63.35 59.82
CA VAL A 235 52.85 64.59 60.54
C VAL A 235 52.88 64.35 62.06
N ASP A 236 52.30 63.25 62.53
CA ASP A 236 52.32 62.88 63.95
C ASP A 236 53.74 62.52 64.42
N ASN A 237 54.53 61.79 63.62
CA ASN A 237 55.94 61.53 63.91
C ASN A 237 56.76 62.82 63.90
N GLU A 238 56.55 63.75 62.97
CA GLU A 238 57.23 65.06 62.99
C GLU A 238 56.82 65.89 64.20
N ARG A 239 55.56 65.82 64.62
CA ARG A 239 55.08 66.49 65.83
C ARG A 239 55.72 65.89 67.08
N GLN A 240 55.80 64.57 67.16
CA GLN A 240 56.52 63.85 68.22
C GLN A 240 58.03 64.16 68.18
N ARG A 241 58.62 64.19 67.00
CA ARG A 241 60.05 64.50 66.81
C ARG A 241 60.36 65.95 67.16
N LYS A 242 59.48 66.92 66.87
CA LYS A 242 59.60 68.31 67.35
C LYS A 242 59.41 68.42 68.86
N GLN A 243 58.60 67.57 69.48
CA GLN A 243 58.52 67.46 70.94
C GLN A 243 59.82 66.88 71.55
N VAL A 244 60.46 65.93 70.87
CA VAL A 244 61.74 65.33 71.31
C VAL A 244 62.96 66.23 70.98
N LEU A 245 62.95 66.96 69.87
CA LEU A 245 64.02 67.91 69.47
C LEU A 245 63.98 69.23 70.27
N GLY A 246 62.97 69.42 71.13
CA GLY A 246 62.96 70.43 72.19
C GLY A 246 63.84 70.06 73.38
N GLU A 247 64.41 68.86 73.42
CA GLU A 247 65.43 68.44 74.38
C GLU A 247 66.82 68.37 73.74
N PRO A 248 67.88 68.79 74.46
CA PRO A 248 69.20 68.90 73.90
C PRO A 248 69.78 67.54 73.51
N LEU A 249 70.32 67.53 72.30
CA LEU A 249 71.10 66.51 71.63
C LEU A 249 71.99 65.69 72.59
N ASN A 250 71.66 64.41 72.78
CA ASN A 250 72.56 63.43 73.37
C ASN A 250 73.06 62.43 72.32
N LYS A 251 74.37 62.22 72.37
CA LYS A 251 75.20 61.42 71.49
C LYS A 251 74.77 59.94 71.50
N ALA A 252 74.14 59.46 70.44
CA ALA A 252 73.92 58.03 70.21
C ALA A 252 73.73 57.69 68.72
N GLY A 253 74.50 58.34 67.83
CA GLY A 253 74.34 58.24 66.37
C GLY A 253 75.22 57.21 65.67
N GLU A 254 75.99 56.38 66.39
CA GLU A 254 76.92 55.42 65.76
C GLU A 254 76.41 53.97 65.75
N GLU A 255 75.39 53.63 66.54
CA GLU A 255 74.83 52.26 66.58
C GLU A 255 73.67 52.06 65.60
N ALA A 256 72.82 53.08 65.36
CA ALA A 256 71.72 53.00 64.40
C ALA A 256 72.21 52.85 62.95
N THR A 257 73.32 53.50 62.61
CA THR A 257 73.95 53.44 61.28
C THR A 257 74.62 52.08 61.01
N LYS A 258 75.10 51.41 62.07
CA LYS A 258 75.67 50.05 62.00
C LYS A 258 74.59 48.97 61.84
N GLN A 259 73.42 49.15 62.43
CA GLN A 259 72.30 48.22 62.27
C GLN A 259 71.68 48.30 60.86
N GLN A 260 71.53 49.51 60.31
CA GLN A 260 71.06 49.69 58.93
C GLN A 260 72.05 49.15 57.88
N THR A 261 73.36 49.31 58.10
CA THR A 261 74.38 48.73 57.20
C THR A 261 74.42 47.20 57.29
N ALA A 262 74.24 46.61 58.46
CA ALA A 262 74.12 45.16 58.62
C ALA A 262 72.85 44.58 57.97
N GLU A 263 71.73 45.30 57.98
CA GLU A 263 70.50 44.88 57.32
C GLU A 263 70.60 44.94 55.78
N ILE A 264 71.25 45.99 55.26
CA ILE A 264 71.58 46.11 53.82
C ILE A 264 72.54 45.00 53.39
N GLU A 265 73.57 44.69 54.17
CA GLU A 265 74.51 43.60 53.88
C GLU A 265 73.81 42.24 53.89
N ARG A 266 72.82 42.05 54.76
CA ARG A 266 72.01 40.84 54.82
C ARG A 266 71.08 40.70 53.60
N LEU A 267 70.52 41.79 53.11
CA LEU A 267 69.73 41.84 51.87
C LEU A 267 70.62 41.55 50.64
N ILE A 268 71.83 42.10 50.60
CA ILE A 268 72.81 41.83 49.54
C ILE A 268 73.23 40.35 49.55
N GLN A 269 73.43 39.76 50.73
CA GLN A 269 73.71 38.31 50.83
C GLN A 269 72.51 37.46 50.38
N GLN A 270 71.29 37.85 50.71
CA GLN A 270 70.08 37.14 50.24
C GLN A 270 69.90 37.26 48.72
N GLU A 271 70.18 38.42 48.13
CA GLU A 271 70.20 38.56 46.67
C GLU A 271 71.32 37.75 46.03
N GLY A 272 72.53 37.75 46.61
CA GLY A 272 73.65 36.94 46.13
C GLY A 272 73.36 35.44 46.13
N GLN A 273 72.69 34.94 47.18
CA GLN A 273 72.24 33.54 47.24
C GLN A 273 71.18 33.22 46.19
N LYS A 274 70.26 34.15 45.92
CA LYS A 274 69.27 33.99 44.84
C LYS A 274 69.94 33.97 43.47
N ILE A 275 70.91 34.85 43.24
CA ILE A 275 71.69 34.89 41.99
C ILE A 275 72.45 33.56 41.81
N GLN A 276 73.11 33.05 42.85
CA GLN A 276 73.78 31.73 42.78
C GLN A 276 72.79 30.58 42.53
N ALA A 277 71.60 30.61 43.12
CA ALA A 277 70.57 29.61 42.86
C ALA A 277 70.08 29.67 41.41
N TYR A 278 69.89 30.86 40.85
CA TYR A 278 69.54 31.03 39.44
C TYR A 278 70.68 30.60 38.51
N GLU A 279 71.94 30.94 38.81
CA GLU A 279 73.09 30.50 38.03
C GLU A 279 73.26 28.97 38.04
N ALA A 280 73.03 28.32 39.18
CA ALA A 280 73.06 26.86 39.28
C ALA A 280 71.91 26.20 38.48
N ALA A 281 70.70 26.74 38.57
CA ALA A 281 69.56 26.28 37.77
C ALA A 281 69.79 26.48 36.26
N PHE A 282 70.36 27.63 35.87
CA PHE A 282 70.74 27.88 34.48
C PHE A 282 71.87 26.98 34.01
N GLY A 283 72.85 26.65 34.86
CA GLY A 283 73.89 25.67 34.58
C GLY A 283 73.32 24.29 34.27
N GLN A 284 72.35 23.83 35.07
CA GLN A 284 71.66 22.56 34.82
C GLN A 284 70.86 22.57 33.50
N ILE A 285 70.17 23.67 33.19
CA ILE A 285 69.47 23.82 31.91
C ILE A 285 70.47 23.84 30.74
N LYS A 286 71.60 24.52 30.89
CA LYS A 286 72.68 24.59 29.90
C LYS A 286 73.29 23.21 29.63
N GLU A 287 73.51 22.43 30.68
CA GLU A 287 74.02 21.07 30.60
C GLU A 287 73.00 20.10 29.99
N ALA A 288 71.73 20.18 30.38
CA ALA A 288 70.66 19.32 29.87
C ALA A 288 70.29 19.63 28.40
N THR A 289 70.34 20.90 28.00
CA THR A 289 70.05 21.31 26.62
C THR A 289 71.28 21.26 25.70
N GLY A 290 72.49 21.22 26.26
CA GLY A 290 73.75 21.14 25.51
C GLY A 290 74.10 22.41 24.73
N VAL A 291 73.51 23.56 25.09
CA VAL A 291 73.62 24.83 24.35
C VAL A 291 74.57 25.79 25.06
N ALA A 292 75.52 26.40 24.34
CA ALA A 292 76.57 27.23 24.94
C ALA A 292 76.14 28.67 25.29
N ASP A 293 75.12 29.20 24.60
CA ASP A 293 74.61 30.57 24.75
C ASP A 293 73.18 30.60 25.32
N VAL A 294 72.95 31.47 26.31
CA VAL A 294 71.65 31.66 26.97
C VAL A 294 70.59 32.11 25.97
N ASN A 295 70.97 32.93 24.99
CA ASN A 295 70.03 33.42 23.99
C ASN A 295 69.55 32.31 23.04
N GLU A 296 70.41 31.33 22.74
CA GLU A 296 70.05 30.15 21.94
C GLU A 296 69.11 29.21 22.72
N VAL A 297 69.30 29.08 24.04
CA VAL A 297 68.37 28.35 24.93
C VAL A 297 66.98 29.01 24.88
N ILE A 298 66.90 30.34 25.03
CA ILE A 298 65.63 31.07 25.01
C ILE A 298 64.93 30.90 23.65
N GLN A 299 65.65 31.02 22.53
CA GLN A 299 65.04 30.82 21.21
C GLN A 299 64.57 29.39 20.97
N LYS A 300 65.31 28.37 21.42
CA LYS A 300 64.86 26.97 21.33
C LYS A 300 63.66 26.69 22.23
N PHE A 301 63.62 27.25 23.44
CA PHE A 301 62.45 27.13 24.30
C PHE A 301 61.22 27.83 23.72
N LEU A 302 61.36 29.05 23.18
CA LEU A 302 60.24 29.77 22.58
C LEU A 302 59.70 29.09 21.32
N SER A 303 60.58 28.61 20.44
CA SER A 303 60.17 27.88 19.23
C SER A 303 59.58 26.49 19.54
N GLN A 304 60.09 25.80 20.57
CA GLN A 304 59.51 24.54 21.05
C GLN A 304 58.17 24.75 21.75
N GLU A 305 58.02 25.83 22.52
CA GLU A 305 56.76 26.18 23.18
C GLU A 305 55.68 26.53 22.14
N GLU A 306 56.02 27.29 21.09
CA GLU A 306 55.11 27.56 19.98
C GLU A 306 54.71 26.27 19.24
N THR A 307 55.66 25.37 19.00
CA THR A 307 55.39 24.07 18.37
C THR A 307 54.51 23.19 19.28
N HIS A 308 54.74 23.22 20.59
CA HIS A 308 53.96 22.50 21.59
C HIS A 308 52.53 23.05 21.70
N GLN A 309 52.36 24.38 21.71
CA GLN A 309 51.06 25.02 21.69
C GLN A 309 50.28 24.70 20.41
N ASN A 310 50.94 24.68 19.26
CA ASN A 310 50.31 24.29 18.00
C ASN A 310 49.87 22.81 18.02
N LEU A 311 50.70 21.90 18.53
CA LEU A 311 50.33 20.49 18.72
C LEU A 311 49.17 20.31 19.69
N LEU A 312 49.15 21.07 20.80
CA LEU A 312 48.02 21.06 21.74
C LEU A 312 46.74 21.59 21.08
N GLN A 313 46.83 22.65 20.28
CA GLN A 313 45.70 23.21 19.54
C GLN A 313 45.17 22.19 18.51
N MET A 314 46.05 21.60 17.70
CA MET A 314 45.68 20.52 16.76
C MET A 314 45.05 19.32 17.45
N THR A 315 45.57 18.93 18.62
CA THR A 315 45.01 17.84 19.43
C THR A 315 43.62 18.21 19.92
N ARG A 316 43.42 19.45 20.39
CA ARG A 316 42.13 19.96 20.85
C ARG A 316 41.11 20.01 19.72
N ASP A 317 41.51 20.49 18.54
CA ASP A 317 40.66 20.58 17.35
C ASP A 317 40.30 19.21 16.80
N SER A 318 41.26 18.28 16.80
CA SER A 318 41.03 16.87 16.45
C SER A 318 40.06 16.22 17.43
N GLN A 319 40.24 16.46 18.74
CA GLN A 319 39.33 15.95 19.78
C GLN A 319 37.93 16.54 19.64
N GLY A 320 37.81 17.84 19.36
CA GLY A 320 36.53 18.50 19.08
C GLY A 320 35.84 17.93 17.84
N SER A 321 36.61 17.63 16.78
CA SER A 321 36.09 16.99 15.57
C SER A 321 35.60 15.56 15.86
N ILE A 322 36.34 14.78 16.64
CA ILE A 322 35.93 13.44 17.09
C ILE A 322 34.63 13.50 17.89
N ASP A 323 34.50 14.45 18.81
CA ASP A 323 33.29 14.60 19.63
C ASP A 323 32.09 15.07 18.80
N SER A 324 32.30 15.93 17.79
CA SER A 324 31.28 16.31 16.81
C SER A 324 30.81 15.10 16.00
N HIS A 325 31.73 14.30 15.47
CA HIS A 325 31.40 13.07 14.74
C HIS A 325 30.70 12.04 15.63
N ARG A 326 31.08 11.91 16.90
CA ARG A 326 30.37 11.05 17.87
C ARG A 326 28.94 11.52 18.10
N LYS A 327 28.72 12.83 18.30
CA LYS A 327 27.37 13.41 18.43
C LYS A 327 26.52 13.19 17.19
N ALA A 328 27.09 13.39 15.99
CA ALA A 328 26.39 13.14 14.74
C ALA A 328 26.03 11.65 14.59
N LEU A 329 26.94 10.75 14.95
CA LEU A 329 26.72 9.31 14.90
C LEU A 329 25.65 8.85 15.90
N ASP A 330 25.63 9.42 17.11
CA ASP A 330 24.58 9.16 18.11
C ASP A 330 23.23 9.74 17.67
N HIS A 331 23.22 10.92 17.03
CA HIS A 331 22.02 11.50 16.45
C HIS A 331 21.44 10.61 15.35
N GLU A 332 22.27 10.16 14.41
CA GLU A 332 21.86 9.27 13.34
C GLU A 332 21.38 7.92 13.87
N ARG A 333 22.06 7.36 14.88
CA ARG A 333 21.60 6.14 15.59
C ARG A 333 20.25 6.34 16.26
N ALA A 334 20.00 7.50 16.86
CA ALA A 334 18.72 7.82 17.46
C ALA A 334 17.62 7.97 16.39
N GLN A 335 17.92 8.57 15.23
CA GLN A 335 17.00 8.64 14.10
C GLN A 335 16.69 7.26 13.53
N VAL A 336 17.71 6.42 13.31
CA VAL A 336 17.53 5.03 12.86
C VAL A 336 16.71 4.24 13.87
N SER A 337 16.97 4.39 15.17
CA SER A 337 16.17 3.75 16.22
C SER A 337 14.72 4.22 16.18
N ARG A 338 14.47 5.54 16.06
CA ARG A 338 13.11 6.08 15.89
C ARG A 338 12.41 5.54 14.66
N LEU A 339 13.10 5.44 13.52
CA LEU A 339 12.55 4.89 12.28
C LEU A 339 12.30 3.39 12.39
N GLN A 340 13.17 2.63 13.04
CA GLN A 340 12.95 1.21 13.33
C GLN A 340 11.73 1.01 14.23
N TYR A 341 11.59 1.79 15.31
CA TYR A 341 10.42 1.72 16.18
C TYR A 341 9.15 2.23 15.49
N ALA A 342 9.23 3.25 14.63
CA ALA A 342 8.10 3.70 13.83
C ALA A 342 7.66 2.65 12.80
N LEU A 343 8.60 1.91 12.21
CA LEU A 343 8.32 0.81 11.28
C LEU A 343 7.66 -0.36 12.02
N VAL A 344 8.21 -0.78 13.17
CA VAL A 344 7.64 -1.86 13.99
C VAL A 344 6.27 -1.48 14.53
N SER A 345 6.08 -0.25 15.01
CA SER A 345 4.78 0.25 15.48
C SER A 345 3.76 0.33 14.34
N SER A 346 4.19 0.69 13.12
CA SER A 346 3.35 0.66 11.91
C SER A 346 2.98 -0.78 11.51
N GLU A 347 3.90 -1.73 11.63
CA GLU A 347 3.67 -3.15 11.34
C GLU A 347 2.75 -3.80 12.38
N GLU A 348 2.94 -3.51 13.67
CA GLU A 348 2.08 -3.98 14.76
C GLU A 348 0.68 -3.36 14.70
N GLU A 349 0.55 -2.05 14.41
CA GLU A 349 -0.74 -1.43 14.16
C GLU A 349 -1.41 -1.96 12.89
N GLN A 350 -0.64 -2.26 11.84
CA GLN A 350 -1.19 -2.90 10.63
C GLN A 350 -1.62 -4.35 10.91
N GLN A 351 -0.91 -5.11 11.73
CA GLN A 351 -1.30 -6.46 12.15
C GLN A 351 -2.52 -6.45 13.07
N LYS A 352 -2.60 -5.50 13.99
CA LYS A 352 -3.76 -5.32 14.87
C LYS A 352 -5.00 -4.87 14.08
N ARG A 353 -4.83 -3.93 13.12
CA ARG A 353 -5.89 -3.56 12.17
C ARG A 353 -6.25 -4.68 11.18
N ARG A 354 -5.36 -5.64 10.91
CA ARG A 354 -5.68 -6.86 10.14
C ARG A 354 -6.55 -7.82 10.95
N GLN A 355 -6.26 -8.01 12.24
CA GLN A 355 -7.06 -8.86 13.14
C GLN A 355 -8.41 -8.23 13.50
N GLU A 356 -8.49 -6.91 13.69
CA GLU A 356 -9.75 -6.20 14.03
C GLU A 356 -10.70 -6.00 12.83
N ARG A 357 -10.25 -6.22 11.58
CA ARG A 357 -11.08 -6.08 10.36
C ARG A 357 -11.62 -7.38 9.78
N GLU A 358 -11.49 -8.51 10.46
CA GLU A 358 -12.31 -9.70 10.18
C GLU A 358 -13.74 -9.48 10.69
N VAL A 359 -14.41 -8.45 10.18
CA VAL A 359 -15.84 -8.25 10.33
C VAL A 359 -16.51 -8.89 9.10
N PRO A 360 -17.24 -10.00 9.27
CA PRO A 360 -17.90 -10.70 8.17
C PRO A 360 -19.16 -9.91 7.80
N GLY A 361 -19.07 -8.98 6.84
CA GLY A 361 -20.30 -8.34 6.35
C GLY A 361 -20.23 -7.11 5.46
N GLY A 362 -19.07 -6.51 5.20
CA GLY A 362 -19.00 -5.24 4.42
C GLY A 362 -18.04 -5.23 3.23
N GLY A 363 -17.63 -6.41 2.73
CA GLY A 363 -16.26 -6.61 2.25
C GLY A 363 -15.89 -6.34 0.79
N ASP A 364 -16.78 -6.26 -0.18
CA ASP A 364 -16.33 -6.50 -1.57
C ASP A 364 -15.57 -5.33 -2.22
N GLY A 365 -16.00 -4.08 -2.04
CA GLY A 365 -15.31 -2.93 -2.63
C GLY A 365 -13.98 -2.61 -1.93
N ALA A 366 -13.99 -2.64 -0.60
CA ALA A 366 -12.81 -2.34 0.22
C ALA A 366 -11.75 -3.45 0.14
N ALA A 367 -12.16 -4.73 0.04
CA ALA A 367 -11.22 -5.83 -0.14
C ALA A 367 -10.59 -5.82 -1.53
N LYS A 368 -11.35 -5.50 -2.60
CA LYS A 368 -10.81 -5.36 -3.96
C LYS A 368 -9.80 -4.21 -4.06
N ALA A 369 -10.15 -3.03 -3.56
CA ALA A 369 -9.24 -1.89 -3.54
C ALA A 369 -7.95 -2.19 -2.75
N ARG A 370 -8.05 -2.91 -1.63
CA ARG A 370 -6.88 -3.36 -0.86
C ARG A 370 -6.03 -4.37 -1.62
N GLN A 371 -6.66 -5.34 -2.30
CA GLN A 371 -5.96 -6.33 -3.09
C GLN A 371 -5.21 -5.70 -4.27
N GLU A 372 -5.80 -4.69 -4.92
CA GLU A 372 -5.12 -3.93 -5.98
C GLU A 372 -3.91 -3.15 -5.45
N LEU A 373 -4.04 -2.53 -4.28
CA LEU A 373 -2.95 -1.80 -3.63
C LEU A 373 -1.81 -2.74 -3.20
N ASP A 374 -2.14 -3.92 -2.68
CA ASP A 374 -1.16 -4.94 -2.32
C ASP A 374 -0.46 -5.54 -3.55
N ARG A 375 -1.20 -5.77 -4.65
CA ARG A 375 -0.60 -6.14 -5.94
C ARG A 375 0.33 -5.05 -6.46
N GLY A 376 -0.06 -3.77 -6.35
CA GLY A 376 0.77 -2.61 -6.69
C GLY A 376 2.08 -2.59 -5.90
N ARG A 377 1.99 -2.75 -4.57
CA ARG A 377 3.15 -2.85 -3.68
C ARG A 377 4.06 -4.03 -4.03
N ALA A 378 3.49 -5.20 -4.32
CA ALA A 378 4.26 -6.37 -4.69
C ALA A 378 5.03 -6.18 -6.01
N ARG A 379 4.39 -5.56 -7.02
CA ARG A 379 5.05 -5.18 -8.28
C ARG A 379 6.18 -4.18 -8.04
N TRP A 380 5.92 -3.13 -7.28
CA TRP A 380 6.94 -2.12 -6.97
C TRP A 380 8.13 -2.71 -6.21
N LYS A 381 7.90 -3.57 -5.20
CA LYS A 381 8.97 -4.29 -4.48
C LYS A 381 9.81 -5.19 -5.39
N ARG A 382 9.23 -5.73 -6.47
CA ARG A 382 9.98 -6.52 -7.47
C ARG A 382 10.85 -5.61 -8.32
N ILE A 383 10.27 -4.54 -8.89
CA ILE A 383 10.99 -3.55 -9.71
C ILE A 383 12.14 -2.94 -8.92
N TRP A 384 11.90 -2.53 -7.68
CA TRP A 384 12.92 -1.95 -6.80
C TRP A 384 14.06 -2.93 -6.53
N ARG A 385 13.77 -4.20 -6.23
CA ARG A 385 14.81 -5.24 -6.07
C ARG A 385 15.64 -5.41 -7.33
N THR A 386 14.99 -5.46 -8.50
CA THR A 386 15.70 -5.54 -9.79
C THR A 386 16.59 -4.31 -9.99
N GLN A 387 16.10 -3.10 -9.71
CA GLN A 387 16.87 -1.87 -9.84
C GLN A 387 18.11 -1.86 -8.92
N VAL A 388 17.96 -2.26 -7.65
CA VAL A 388 19.08 -2.38 -6.71
C VAL A 388 20.11 -3.39 -7.20
N ASN A 389 19.66 -4.55 -7.70
CA ASN A 389 20.55 -5.57 -8.25
C ASN A 389 21.28 -5.07 -9.51
N CYS A 390 20.60 -4.36 -10.41
CA CYS A 390 21.22 -3.74 -11.58
C CYS A 390 22.29 -2.73 -11.18
N LYS A 391 22.00 -1.86 -10.21
CA LYS A 391 22.96 -0.88 -9.71
C LYS A 391 24.20 -1.56 -9.11
N ALA A 392 24.00 -2.59 -8.29
CA ALA A 392 25.10 -3.37 -7.73
C ALA A 392 25.93 -4.08 -8.81
N ALA A 393 25.28 -4.63 -9.85
CA ALA A 393 25.97 -5.27 -10.97
C ALA A 393 26.81 -4.27 -11.78
N VAL A 394 26.27 -3.08 -12.08
CA VAL A 394 27.00 -2.01 -12.76
C VAL A 394 28.19 -1.55 -11.92
N GLN A 395 28.00 -1.38 -10.61
CA GLN A 395 29.10 -1.03 -9.71
C GLN A 395 30.21 -2.09 -9.73
N HIS A 396 29.86 -3.37 -9.65
CA HIS A 396 30.83 -4.45 -9.68
C HIS A 396 31.60 -4.51 -11.01
N ILE A 397 30.93 -4.29 -12.14
CA ILE A 397 31.59 -4.23 -13.45
C ILE A 397 32.57 -3.04 -13.50
N LEU A 398 32.18 -1.87 -12.99
CA LEU A 398 33.04 -0.70 -12.95
C LEU A 398 34.25 -0.89 -12.02
N GLU A 399 34.06 -1.52 -10.86
CA GLU A 399 35.13 -1.87 -9.93
C GLU A 399 36.14 -2.83 -10.57
N LEU A 400 35.68 -3.82 -11.34
CA LEU A 400 36.55 -4.75 -12.06
C LEU A 400 37.35 -4.07 -13.19
N LEU A 401 36.75 -3.06 -13.82
CA LEU A 401 37.33 -2.29 -14.92
C LEU A 401 38.04 -1.01 -14.45
N ASP A 402 38.14 -0.75 -13.14
CA ASP A 402 38.79 0.43 -12.56
C ASP A 402 40.27 0.60 -13.01
N PRO A 403 41.08 -0.48 -13.15
CA PRO A 403 42.45 -0.34 -13.65
C PRO A 403 42.54 0.20 -15.09
N LEU A 404 41.47 0.09 -15.88
CA LEU A 404 41.39 0.56 -17.26
C LEU A 404 40.78 1.96 -17.30
N ARG A 405 41.61 2.98 -17.05
CA ARG A 405 41.16 4.37 -17.14
C ARG A 405 41.11 4.86 -18.59
N LEU A 406 39.98 5.46 -18.96
CA LEU A 406 39.79 6.08 -20.27
C LEU A 406 40.05 7.59 -20.18
N GLU A 407 40.53 8.21 -21.26
CA GLU A 407 40.86 9.66 -21.27
C GLU A 407 39.60 10.55 -21.06
N ASP A 408 38.41 10.06 -21.43
CA ASP A 408 37.12 10.75 -21.27
C ASP A 408 36.33 10.32 -20.01
N GLU A 409 37.01 9.76 -19.00
CA GLU A 409 36.37 9.22 -17.79
C GLU A 409 35.83 10.34 -16.88
N ILE A 410 34.51 10.53 -16.90
CA ILE A 410 33.81 11.43 -15.98
C ILE A 410 33.70 10.71 -14.62
N GLY A 411 34.38 11.23 -13.60
CA GLY A 411 34.36 10.72 -12.22
C GLY A 411 33.05 10.99 -11.46
N THR A 412 31.90 10.81 -12.11
CA THR A 412 30.60 10.98 -11.46
C THR A 412 30.25 9.77 -10.59
N PRO A 413 29.74 9.99 -9.36
CA PRO A 413 29.34 8.89 -8.48
C PRO A 413 28.13 8.13 -9.05
N LEU A 414 28.06 6.83 -8.82
CA LEU A 414 26.96 5.98 -9.27
C LEU A 414 25.65 6.31 -8.54
N THR A 415 24.83 7.15 -9.16
CA THR A 415 23.47 7.53 -8.75
C THR A 415 22.43 6.96 -9.71
N ASP A 416 21.16 7.02 -9.34
CA ASP A 416 20.07 6.46 -10.14
C ASP A 416 19.92 7.19 -11.49
N GLU A 417 20.25 8.48 -11.53
CA GLU A 417 20.25 9.30 -12.75
C GLU A 417 21.49 9.05 -13.63
N THR A 418 22.60 8.63 -13.03
CA THR A 418 23.88 8.43 -13.72
C THR A 418 24.15 6.96 -14.08
N MET A 419 23.22 6.03 -13.82
CA MET A 419 23.39 4.61 -14.18
C MET A 419 23.62 4.39 -15.68
N LEU A 420 22.91 5.12 -16.54
CA LEU A 420 23.05 5.00 -17.99
C LEU A 420 24.44 5.44 -18.50
N PRO A 421 24.96 6.64 -18.15
CA PRO A 421 26.30 7.03 -18.57
C PRO A 421 27.39 6.12 -17.97
N MET A 422 27.20 5.61 -16.74
CA MET A 422 28.10 4.64 -16.11
C MET A 422 28.14 3.28 -16.85
N LEU A 423 26.98 2.81 -17.35
CA LEU A 423 26.90 1.62 -18.21
C LEU A 423 27.60 1.83 -19.56
N GLN A 424 27.40 2.98 -20.21
CA GLN A 424 28.09 3.31 -21.46
C GLN A 424 29.61 3.38 -21.27
N GLN A 425 30.06 3.83 -20.11
CA GLN A 425 31.47 3.83 -19.77
C GLN A 425 32.02 2.41 -19.58
N ALA A 426 31.27 1.53 -18.90
CA ALA A 426 31.63 0.12 -18.78
C ALA A 426 31.71 -0.55 -20.17
N GLU A 427 30.78 -0.25 -21.08
CA GLU A 427 30.80 -0.71 -22.47
C GLU A 427 32.07 -0.27 -23.20
N LYS A 428 32.44 1.02 -23.13
CA LYS A 428 33.68 1.53 -23.74
C LYS A 428 34.92 0.82 -23.21
N LYS A 429 34.99 0.59 -21.88
CA LYS A 429 36.10 -0.14 -21.25
C LYS A 429 36.16 -1.59 -21.74
N LEU A 430 35.03 -2.27 -21.82
CA LEU A 430 34.94 -3.65 -22.34
C LEU A 430 35.34 -3.74 -23.82
N MET A 431 34.93 -2.77 -24.65
CA MET A 431 35.33 -2.70 -26.06
C MET A 431 36.85 -2.56 -26.21
N ARG A 432 37.51 -1.81 -25.32
CA ARG A 432 38.97 -1.71 -25.32
C ARG A 432 39.64 -3.04 -24.96
N VAL A 433 39.08 -3.77 -24.00
CA VAL A 433 39.55 -5.11 -23.63
C VAL A 433 39.38 -6.08 -24.80
N ALA A 434 38.21 -6.09 -25.45
CA ALA A 434 37.93 -6.94 -26.61
C ALA A 434 38.90 -6.65 -27.77
N ALA A 435 39.16 -5.37 -28.06
CA ALA A 435 40.14 -4.98 -29.07
C ALA A 435 41.56 -5.47 -28.74
N ALA A 436 41.97 -5.40 -27.47
CA ALA A 436 43.28 -5.90 -27.04
C ALA A 436 43.40 -7.43 -27.22
N PHE A 437 42.34 -8.20 -26.96
CA PHE A 437 42.32 -9.64 -27.22
C PHE A 437 42.45 -9.96 -28.72
N LEU A 438 41.73 -9.24 -29.57
CA LEU A 438 41.82 -9.40 -31.03
C LEU A 438 43.23 -9.07 -31.56
N GLU A 439 43.84 -7.99 -31.06
CA GLU A 439 45.23 -7.65 -31.43
C GLU A 439 46.19 -8.76 -31.01
N GLU A 440 46.02 -9.33 -29.81
CA GLU A 440 46.89 -10.38 -29.30
C GLU A 440 46.72 -11.70 -30.06
N GLU A 441 45.49 -12.06 -30.42
CA GLU A 441 45.19 -13.19 -31.30
C GLU A 441 45.87 -13.02 -32.67
N GLN A 442 45.80 -11.82 -33.26
CA GLN A 442 46.49 -11.50 -34.51
C GLN A 442 48.01 -11.58 -34.38
N ARG A 443 48.59 -11.08 -33.28
CA ARG A 443 50.03 -11.22 -33.00
C ARG A 443 50.43 -12.69 -32.87
N HIS A 444 49.64 -13.49 -32.17
CA HIS A 444 49.87 -14.92 -32.02
C HIS A 444 49.79 -15.65 -33.36
N ALA A 445 48.80 -15.34 -34.18
CA ALA A 445 48.68 -15.89 -35.54
C ALA A 445 49.86 -15.49 -36.45
N GLN A 446 50.33 -14.25 -36.36
CA GLN A 446 51.52 -13.78 -37.08
C GLN A 446 52.79 -14.50 -36.62
N LEU A 447 52.94 -14.74 -35.32
CA LEU A 447 54.05 -15.52 -34.76
C LEU A 447 54.05 -16.97 -35.27
N LEU A 448 52.88 -17.64 -35.27
CA LEU A 448 52.73 -18.97 -35.84
C LEU A 448 53.09 -19.01 -37.34
N LYS A 449 52.64 -18.01 -38.10
CA LYS A 449 52.94 -17.89 -39.54
C LYS A 449 54.42 -17.61 -39.78
N ALA A 450 55.04 -16.72 -39.03
CA ALA A 450 56.46 -16.45 -39.12
C ALA A 450 57.29 -17.71 -38.79
N GLN A 451 56.89 -18.47 -37.77
CA GLN A 451 57.55 -19.73 -37.40
C GLN A 451 57.44 -20.79 -38.52
N SER A 452 56.32 -20.82 -39.25
CA SER A 452 56.13 -21.61 -40.47
C SER A 452 57.01 -21.12 -41.63
N ASP A 453 57.09 -19.81 -41.86
CA ASP A 453 57.88 -19.22 -42.96
C ASP A 453 59.40 -19.39 -42.74
N TYR A 454 59.88 -19.39 -41.49
CA TYR A 454 61.26 -19.74 -41.15
C TYR A 454 61.57 -21.23 -41.40
N ALA A 455 60.58 -22.12 -41.40
CA ALA A 455 60.76 -23.53 -41.75
C ALA A 455 60.86 -23.76 -43.29
N LEU A 456 60.53 -22.76 -44.12
CA LEU A 456 60.45 -22.87 -45.59
C LEU A 456 61.58 -22.15 -46.36
N LYS A 457 62.51 -21.46 -45.68
CA LYS A 457 63.58 -20.68 -46.33
C LYS A 457 64.97 -21.30 -46.09
N PRO A 458 65.59 -21.97 -47.08
CA PRO A 458 66.88 -22.62 -46.88
C PRO A 458 68.06 -21.62 -46.90
N PRO A 459 69.03 -21.71 -45.96
CA PRO A 459 70.31 -21.01 -46.07
C PRO A 459 71.27 -21.68 -47.10
N PRO A 460 72.25 -20.95 -47.68
CA PRO A 460 73.19 -21.49 -48.68
C PRO A 460 74.18 -22.49 -48.04
N PRO A 461 74.67 -23.51 -48.79
CA PRO A 461 75.37 -24.65 -48.19
C PRO A 461 76.89 -24.44 -48.08
N PRO A 462 77.51 -24.84 -46.96
CA PRO A 462 78.82 -25.49 -46.93
C PRO A 462 78.68 -27.01 -46.59
N PRO A 463 79.75 -27.80 -46.79
CA PRO A 463 79.65 -29.22 -47.08
C PRO A 463 79.33 -30.10 -45.87
N SER A 464 78.53 -31.14 -46.14
CA SER A 464 78.19 -32.33 -45.35
C SER A 464 79.38 -32.95 -44.60
N PRO A 465 79.20 -33.72 -43.50
CA PRO A 465 78.11 -34.71 -43.35
C PRO A 465 77.54 -34.93 -41.93
N GLY A 466 76.28 -35.38 -41.87
CA GLY A 466 75.83 -36.17 -40.71
C GLY A 466 74.34 -36.11 -40.42
N MET A 467 73.66 -37.18 -40.86
CA MET A 467 72.48 -37.80 -40.24
C MET A 467 71.21 -36.98 -39.95
N GLY A 468 70.10 -37.53 -40.45
CA GLY A 468 68.82 -37.53 -39.75
C GLY A 468 67.70 -36.78 -40.47
N LEU A 469 66.67 -37.52 -40.89
CA LEU A 469 65.27 -37.15 -40.72
C LEU A 469 64.38 -38.31 -41.17
N THR A 470 63.73 -38.94 -40.19
CA THR A 470 62.46 -39.63 -40.41
C THR A 470 61.37 -38.58 -40.53
N ARG A 471 60.60 -38.71 -41.62
CA ARG A 471 59.55 -37.81 -42.06
C ARG A 471 58.23 -38.08 -41.33
N SER A 472 57.57 -36.97 -41.01
CA SER A 472 56.19 -36.79 -40.55
C SER A 472 55.14 -37.41 -41.49
N LYS A 473 53.95 -37.70 -40.95
CA LYS A 473 52.72 -37.44 -41.69
C LYS A 473 51.68 -36.79 -40.76
N ASN A 474 51.33 -35.55 -41.09
CA ASN A 474 50.09 -34.88 -40.71
C ASN A 474 48.92 -35.53 -41.47
N GLU A 475 47.70 -35.33 -40.97
CA GLU A 475 46.56 -34.88 -41.77
C GLU A 475 45.54 -34.23 -40.83
N ASP A 476 44.96 -33.15 -41.34
CA ASP A 476 44.08 -32.15 -40.73
C ASP A 476 42.59 -32.54 -40.76
N ASP A 477 41.81 -31.70 -40.05
CA ASP A 477 40.41 -31.31 -40.24
C ASP A 477 39.29 -32.32 -39.91
N SER A 478 38.40 -31.92 -38.99
CA SER A 478 37.14 -31.27 -39.39
C SER A 478 36.35 -30.75 -38.16
N GLU A 479 35.66 -29.64 -38.38
CA GLU A 479 34.73 -28.90 -37.53
C GLU A 479 33.43 -29.68 -37.26
N GLU A 480 32.85 -29.58 -36.05
CA GLU A 480 31.42 -29.86 -35.81
C GLU A 480 30.88 -29.04 -34.62
N GLU A 481 30.19 -27.95 -34.98
CA GLU A 481 28.95 -27.37 -34.45
C GLU A 481 28.47 -27.79 -33.03
N PHE A 482 28.53 -26.84 -32.09
CA PHE A 482 27.91 -26.90 -30.77
C PHE A 482 26.49 -26.32 -30.83
N GLU A 483 25.47 -27.15 -30.63
CA GLU A 483 24.16 -26.75 -30.11
C GLU A 483 23.69 -27.79 -29.09
N GLU A 484 24.00 -27.55 -27.80
CA GLU A 484 23.26 -28.19 -26.71
C GLU A 484 22.84 -27.10 -25.71
N ASP A 485 21.53 -26.94 -25.56
CA ASP A 485 20.86 -26.16 -24.52
C ASP A 485 21.37 -26.62 -23.14
N ILE A 486 22.21 -25.80 -22.51
CA ILE A 486 22.58 -25.97 -21.10
C ILE A 486 21.47 -25.32 -20.28
N GLU A 487 20.44 -26.09 -19.95
CA GLU A 487 19.59 -25.79 -18.80
C GLU A 487 20.48 -25.71 -17.55
N GLU A 488 20.52 -24.53 -16.94
CA GLU A 488 21.26 -24.21 -15.73
C GLU A 488 20.69 -24.99 -14.54
N ASP A 489 21.16 -26.23 -14.36
CA ASP A 489 20.81 -27.05 -13.21
C ASP A 489 21.45 -26.45 -11.95
N VAL A 490 20.65 -25.68 -11.21
CA VAL A 490 21.04 -25.00 -9.97
C VAL A 490 21.51 -26.04 -8.97
N LEU A 491 22.82 -26.08 -8.72
CA LEU A 491 23.47 -26.98 -7.76
C LEU A 491 22.78 -26.93 -6.39
N ASP A 492 22.26 -28.07 -5.97
CA ASP A 492 21.55 -28.22 -4.70
C ASP A 492 22.42 -27.81 -3.50
N ARG A 493 21.78 -27.22 -2.49
CA ARG A 493 22.44 -26.61 -1.31
C ARG A 493 23.39 -27.57 -0.58
N GLU A 494 23.13 -28.88 -0.63
CA GLU A 494 24.02 -29.89 -0.06
C GLU A 494 25.29 -30.14 -0.88
N ALA A 495 25.22 -30.04 -2.22
CA ALA A 495 26.39 -30.19 -3.10
C ALA A 495 27.37 -29.03 -2.88
N LEU A 496 26.85 -27.80 -2.78
CA LEU A 496 27.65 -26.59 -2.51
C LEU A 496 28.32 -26.66 -1.12
N LYS A 497 27.63 -27.20 -0.12
CA LYS A 497 28.17 -27.44 1.22
C LYS A 497 29.29 -28.48 1.21
N ARG A 498 29.17 -29.54 0.42
CA ARG A 498 30.19 -30.59 0.28
C ARG A 498 31.45 -30.08 -0.41
N GLN A 499 31.29 -29.23 -1.43
CA GLN A 499 32.39 -28.59 -2.14
C GLN A 499 33.15 -27.59 -1.25
N ALA A 500 32.42 -26.81 -0.44
CA ALA A 500 33.01 -25.89 0.53
C ALA A 500 33.79 -26.64 1.64
N GLN A 501 33.27 -27.78 2.12
CA GLN A 501 33.96 -28.62 3.10
C GLN A 501 35.28 -29.20 2.54
N SER A 502 35.26 -29.69 1.29
CA SER A 502 36.45 -30.21 0.59
C SER A 502 37.54 -29.15 0.39
N MET A 503 37.16 -27.90 0.15
CA MET A 503 38.09 -26.77 0.04
C MET A 503 38.76 -26.40 1.37
N LEU A 504 38.03 -26.52 2.48
CA LEU A 504 38.58 -26.31 3.84
C LEU A 504 39.56 -27.42 4.23
N ASP A 505 39.24 -28.67 3.93
CA ASP A 505 40.10 -29.82 4.23
C ASP A 505 41.42 -29.77 3.44
N LYS A 506 41.39 -29.33 2.17
CA LYS A 506 42.59 -29.12 1.35
C LYS A 506 43.50 -28.00 1.88
N LYS A 507 42.95 -26.98 2.55
CA LYS A 507 43.72 -25.89 3.17
C LYS A 507 44.32 -26.29 4.52
N ALA A 508 43.71 -27.22 5.26
CA ALA A 508 44.24 -27.72 6.53
C ALA A 508 45.51 -28.59 6.36
N VAL A 509 45.62 -29.33 5.26
CA VAL A 509 46.76 -30.23 4.98
C VAL A 509 48.05 -29.46 4.61
N LYS A 510 47.94 -28.25 4.06
CA LYS A 510 49.11 -27.44 3.62
C LYS A 510 49.87 -26.72 4.76
N LYS A 511 49.36 -26.68 6.00
CA LYS A 511 50.00 -25.95 7.13
C LYS A 511 50.96 -26.78 8.01
N LYS A 512 51.18 -28.08 7.74
CA LYS A 512 52.16 -28.91 8.46
C LYS A 512 53.33 -29.30 7.56
N LYS A 513 54.30 -28.39 7.35
CA LYS A 513 55.71 -28.73 7.08
C LYS A 513 56.59 -27.48 7.06
N ARG A 514 57.64 -27.51 7.90
CA ARG A 514 58.90 -26.70 7.92
C ARG A 514 59.06 -25.66 9.06
N LYS A 515 59.72 -26.12 10.13
CA LYS A 515 60.82 -25.46 10.90
C LYS A 515 62.03 -26.45 10.86
N PRO A 516 63.32 -26.12 11.16
CA PRO A 516 63.88 -25.04 12.03
C PRO A 516 65.03 -24.24 11.33
N LYS A 517 65.73 -23.23 11.90
CA LYS A 517 66.63 -23.23 13.08
C LYS A 517 67.14 -21.80 13.40
N MET A 518 67.39 -21.53 14.69
CA MET A 518 67.99 -20.30 15.28
C MET A 518 69.48 -20.12 14.96
N LYS A 519 69.93 -18.85 14.95
CA LYS A 519 71.23 -18.41 15.50
C LYS A 519 71.23 -16.89 15.76
N ASP A 520 71.63 -16.51 16.97
CA ASP A 520 71.98 -15.16 17.42
C ASP A 520 73.29 -14.69 16.75
N ASP A 521 73.46 -13.37 16.52
CA ASP A 521 74.63 -12.59 16.99
C ASP A 521 74.51 -11.07 16.64
N ASP A 522 75.28 -10.30 17.41
CA ASP A 522 75.40 -8.84 17.61
C ASP A 522 75.58 -7.89 16.40
N GLY A 523 75.36 -6.58 16.66
CA GLY A 523 76.34 -5.56 16.27
C GLY A 523 75.88 -4.36 15.42
N MET A 524 75.81 -3.20 16.09
CA MET A 524 76.26 -1.86 15.66
C MET A 524 76.06 -1.36 14.21
N GLY A 525 75.45 -0.17 14.12
CA GLY A 525 76.16 1.00 13.56
C GLY A 525 75.69 1.57 12.23
N GLY A 526 75.37 2.88 12.25
CA GLY A 526 75.88 3.81 11.22
C GLY A 526 74.92 4.25 10.11
N GLY A 527 74.38 5.47 10.27
CA GLY A 527 74.56 6.61 9.35
C GLY A 527 74.18 6.48 7.87
N GLY A 528 73.29 7.37 7.41
CA GLY A 528 73.11 7.63 5.97
C GLY A 528 72.04 8.67 5.65
N MET A 529 72.43 9.94 5.64
CA MET A 529 71.69 11.07 5.05
C MET A 529 71.45 10.87 3.54
N ALA A 530 70.34 11.43 3.01
CA ALA A 530 70.35 12.52 2.00
C ALA A 530 69.12 12.54 1.06
N LYS A 531 68.51 13.74 1.00
CA LYS A 531 67.91 14.46 -0.17
C LYS A 531 66.73 13.81 -0.91
N GLY A 532 65.71 14.51 -1.40
CA GLY A 532 65.44 15.94 -1.60
C GLY A 532 64.37 16.09 -2.71
N GLY A 533 63.66 17.23 -2.75
CA GLY A 533 62.68 17.63 -3.79
C GLY A 533 61.29 17.86 -3.18
N ALA A 534 60.84 19.07 -2.81
CA ALA A 534 60.78 20.37 -3.49
C ALA A 534 59.92 20.36 -4.77
N THR A 535 58.65 20.76 -4.65
CA THR A 535 57.99 21.69 -5.58
C THR A 535 56.86 22.43 -4.86
N SER A 536 56.91 23.75 -5.02
CA SER A 536 56.05 24.80 -4.53
C SER A 536 54.96 25.16 -5.55
N THR A 537 54.11 26.13 -5.15
CA THR A 537 53.33 27.05 -6.01
C THR A 537 51.95 26.48 -6.41
N SER A 538 50.80 27.15 -6.27
CA SER A 538 50.48 28.59 -6.24
C SER A 538 49.11 28.84 -5.58
N MET A 539 49.01 30.00 -4.92
CA MET A 539 47.75 30.70 -4.61
C MET A 539 47.02 31.20 -5.87
N GLY A 540 45.74 31.51 -5.68
CA GLY A 540 44.89 32.41 -6.48
C GLY A 540 43.43 31.95 -6.36
N GLY A 541 42.46 32.67 -5.79
CA GLY A 541 42.32 34.11 -5.60
C GLY A 541 41.09 34.59 -6.40
N MET A 542 39.97 34.78 -5.69
CA MET A 542 38.82 35.65 -6.01
C MET A 542 38.01 35.43 -7.30
N ALA A 543 36.72 35.09 -7.12
CA ALA A 543 35.58 35.93 -7.47
C ALA A 543 34.42 35.64 -6.50
#